data_AF-A0A396AEH6-F1
#
_entry.id   AF-A0A396AEH6-F1
#
_cell.length_a   1.000
_cell.length_b   1.000
_cell.length_c   1.000
_cell.angle_alpha   90.00
_cell.angle_beta   90.00
_cell.angle_gamma   90.00
#
_symmetry.space_group_name_H-M   'P 1'
#
loop_
_entity.id
_entity.type
_entity.pdbx_description
1 polymer ?
#
loop_
_entity_poly.entity_id
_entity_poly.type
_entity_poly.pdbx_seq_one_letter_code
_entity_poly.pdbx_strand_id
1 'polypeptide(L)'
;MNFDNFDGIDIVDKISLLRNCKSAERNIMISPYNAIANSRAALEILCKGLIKKNNVEQIKPQPKICKNCNMPIEDTVNLPPNLATMIDTCLKEGLFTNEDAAALIRKNGNDTLHANKGAQKLHVVNAKNIEKAGSCVQALYTLFKEVFGQELLVPDFDLNKVPFGYYEIVRAVPKAPNEVICGDNNYFVKDPQENYYYFQVFHRNSMEERDNELGARGVLTGNKIKEEKVIY
;
A
#
# COMPACT_ATOMS: atom_id res chain seq x y z
N MET A 1 -14.62 -2.17 2.57
CA MET A 1 -14.35 -2.85 1.28
C MET A 1 -12.85 -2.96 1.13
N ASN A 2 -12.34 -4.10 0.68
CA ASN A 2 -10.91 -4.40 0.77
C ASN A 2 -10.46 -5.39 -0.32
N PHE A 3 -9.14 -5.57 -0.43
CA PHE A 3 -8.53 -6.56 -1.31
C PHE A 3 -8.89 -8.02 -0.98
N ASP A 4 -9.70 -8.31 0.05
CA ASP A 4 -10.18 -9.68 0.34
C ASP A 4 -11.13 -10.18 -0.75
N ASN A 5 -11.79 -9.28 -1.49
CA ASN A 5 -12.61 -9.64 -2.65
C ASN A 5 -11.80 -10.26 -3.80
N PHE A 6 -10.47 -10.13 -3.77
CA PHE A 6 -9.55 -10.73 -4.75
C PHE A 6 -8.92 -12.03 -4.25
N ASP A 7 -9.38 -12.60 -3.13
CA ASP A 7 -8.87 -13.87 -2.63
C ASP A 7 -9.16 -15.05 -3.58
N GLY A 8 -10.01 -14.88 -4.61
CA GLY A 8 -10.31 -15.85 -5.66
C GLY A 8 -9.38 -15.84 -6.88
N ILE A 9 -8.50 -14.84 -7.04
CA ILE A 9 -7.72 -14.69 -8.29
C ILE A 9 -6.72 -15.84 -8.51
N ASP A 10 -6.50 -16.19 -9.78
CA ASP A 10 -5.45 -17.10 -10.20
C ASP A 10 -4.26 -16.34 -10.80
N ILE A 11 -3.20 -16.19 -10.01
CA ILE A 11 -1.97 -15.52 -10.42
C ILE A 11 -0.78 -16.05 -9.62
N VAL A 12 0.41 -16.06 -10.25
CA VAL A 12 1.65 -16.42 -9.56
C VAL A 12 1.93 -15.44 -8.43
N ASP A 13 2.36 -15.97 -7.28
CA ASP A 13 2.68 -15.20 -6.07
C ASP A 13 1.50 -14.39 -5.50
N LYS A 14 0.29 -14.91 -5.69
CA LYS A 14 -0.97 -14.40 -5.13
C LYS A 14 -0.87 -14.00 -3.65
N ILE A 15 -0.25 -14.83 -2.81
CA ILE A 15 -0.15 -14.58 -1.37
C ILE A 15 0.61 -13.28 -1.11
N SER A 16 1.76 -13.08 -1.75
CA SER A 16 2.53 -11.85 -1.59
C SER A 16 1.82 -10.65 -2.21
N LEU A 17 1.17 -10.84 -3.36
CA LEU A 17 0.38 -9.80 -4.01
C LEU A 17 -0.70 -9.28 -3.07
N LEU A 18 -1.57 -10.16 -2.58
CA LEU A 18 -2.67 -9.82 -1.69
C LEU A 18 -2.17 -9.24 -0.35
N ARG A 19 -1.09 -9.80 0.21
CA ARG A 19 -0.47 -9.25 1.43
C ARG A 19 -0.02 -7.80 1.24
N ASN A 20 0.64 -7.48 0.12
CA ASN A 20 1.08 -6.12 -0.16
C ASN A 20 -0.11 -5.19 -0.41
N CYS A 21 -1.11 -5.62 -1.17
CA CYS A 21 -2.31 -4.82 -1.40
C CYS A 21 -3.07 -4.49 -0.10
N LYS A 22 -3.33 -5.51 0.73
CA LYS A 22 -3.98 -5.34 2.05
C LYS A 22 -3.14 -4.45 2.98
N SER A 23 -1.81 -4.57 2.94
CA SER A 23 -0.92 -3.69 3.72
C SER A 23 -0.93 -2.27 3.19
N ALA A 24 -0.99 -2.08 1.86
CA ALA A 24 -1.06 -0.77 1.24
C ALA A 24 -2.31 -0.01 1.67
N GLU A 25 -3.47 -0.66 1.55
CA GLU A 25 -4.77 -0.12 1.97
C GLU A 25 -4.82 0.26 3.45
N ARG A 26 -4.37 -0.64 4.34
CA ARG A 26 -4.39 -0.40 5.79
C ARG A 26 -3.46 0.72 6.23
N ASN A 27 -2.39 0.96 5.48
CA ASN A 27 -1.37 1.92 5.86
C ASN A 27 -1.62 3.34 5.34
N ILE A 28 -2.60 3.60 4.46
CA ILE A 28 -2.80 4.90 3.78
C ILE A 28 -2.73 6.07 4.76
N MET A 29 -3.47 5.97 5.86
CA MET A 29 -3.58 7.04 6.83
C MET A 29 -2.40 7.08 7.80
N ILE A 30 -1.79 5.92 8.10
CA ILE A 30 -0.90 5.69 9.24
C ILE A 30 0.56 5.84 8.85
N SER A 31 0.91 5.21 7.73
CA SER A 31 2.23 5.27 7.14
C SER A 31 2.04 5.37 5.63
N PRO A 32 1.70 6.56 5.10
CA PRO A 32 1.48 6.78 3.68
C PRO A 32 2.68 6.33 2.84
N TYR A 33 3.89 6.42 3.39
CA TYR A 33 5.10 5.93 2.72
C TYR A 33 5.15 4.41 2.64
N ASN A 34 4.79 3.69 3.71
CA ASN A 34 4.62 2.24 3.62
C ASN A 34 3.46 1.88 2.69
N ALA A 35 2.36 2.63 2.67
CA ALA A 35 1.26 2.40 1.75
C ALA A 35 1.72 2.51 0.28
N ILE A 36 2.49 3.54 -0.04
CA ILE A 36 3.07 3.76 -1.37
C ILE A 36 4.09 2.65 -1.72
N ALA A 37 4.96 2.27 -0.78
CA ALA A 37 5.95 1.22 -0.98
C ALA A 37 5.29 -0.15 -1.24
N ASN A 38 4.28 -0.51 -0.43
CA ASN A 38 3.50 -1.73 -0.63
C ASN A 38 2.69 -1.66 -1.94
N SER A 39 2.19 -0.48 -2.33
CA SER A 39 1.48 -0.33 -3.61
C SER A 39 2.40 -0.62 -4.80
N ARG A 40 3.63 -0.10 -4.75
CA ARG A 40 4.65 -0.36 -5.77
C ARG A 40 5.05 -1.83 -5.81
N ALA A 41 5.25 -2.46 -4.64
CA ALA A 41 5.59 -3.88 -4.55
C ALA A 41 4.47 -4.76 -5.11
N ALA A 42 3.20 -4.44 -4.80
CA ALA A 42 2.04 -5.11 -5.36
C ALA A 42 1.99 -4.99 -6.88
N LEU A 43 2.22 -3.79 -7.45
CA LEU A 43 2.28 -3.60 -8.91
C LEU A 43 3.39 -4.46 -9.55
N GLU A 44 4.56 -4.51 -8.92
CA GLU A 44 5.67 -5.33 -9.40
C GLU A 44 5.32 -6.84 -9.42
N ILE A 45 4.66 -7.33 -8.36
CA ILE A 45 4.21 -8.72 -8.29
C ILE A 45 3.09 -8.98 -9.31
N LEU A 46 2.15 -8.05 -9.47
CA LEU A 46 1.07 -8.14 -10.46
C LEU A 46 1.65 -8.29 -11.88
N CYS A 47 2.55 -7.39 -12.29
CA CYS A 47 3.17 -7.46 -13.61
C CYS A 47 3.94 -8.77 -13.81
N LYS A 48 4.76 -9.18 -12.84
CA LYS A 48 5.50 -10.47 -12.89
C LYS A 48 4.54 -11.65 -13.03
N GLY A 49 3.45 -11.63 -12.27
CA GLY A 49 2.43 -12.67 -12.30
C GLY A 49 1.71 -12.74 -13.64
N LEU A 50 1.34 -11.60 -14.22
CA LEU A 50 0.69 -11.52 -15.53
C LEU A 50 1.61 -11.95 -16.67
N ILE A 51 2.85 -11.47 -16.70
CA ILE A 51 3.85 -11.85 -17.71
C ILE A 51 4.06 -13.38 -17.68
N LYS A 52 4.21 -13.96 -16.49
CA LYS A 52 4.43 -15.40 -16.33
C LYS A 52 3.18 -16.22 -16.67
N LYS A 53 1.98 -15.80 -16.23
CA LYS A 53 0.72 -16.48 -16.52
C LYS A 53 0.44 -16.56 -18.03
N ASN A 54 0.83 -15.53 -18.77
CA ASN A 54 0.59 -15.42 -20.21
C ASN A 54 1.78 -15.86 -21.08
N ASN A 55 2.86 -16.40 -20.51
CA ASN A 55 4.08 -16.82 -21.23
C ASN A 55 4.69 -15.73 -22.12
N VAL A 56 4.68 -14.49 -21.64
CA VAL A 56 5.19 -13.32 -22.37
C VAL A 56 6.70 -13.16 -22.12
N GLU A 57 7.46 -12.86 -23.17
CA GLU A 57 8.87 -12.48 -23.03
C GLU A 57 8.99 -11.05 -22.53
N GLN A 58 9.74 -10.87 -21.44
CA GLN A 58 9.85 -9.56 -20.79
C GLN A 58 10.80 -8.62 -21.54
N ILE A 59 10.36 -7.39 -21.78
CA ILE A 59 11.18 -6.32 -22.35
C ILE A 59 12.38 -6.05 -21.42
N LYS A 60 13.58 -6.05 -22.01
CA LYS A 60 14.82 -5.69 -21.30
C LYS A 60 15.06 -4.19 -21.35
N PRO A 61 15.67 -3.61 -20.30
CA PRO A 61 16.05 -2.20 -20.33
C PRO A 61 17.02 -1.92 -21.48
N GLN A 62 16.82 -0.80 -22.18
CA GLN A 62 17.79 -0.38 -23.18
C GLN A 62 19.07 0.14 -22.50
N PRO A 63 20.26 -0.17 -23.06
CA PRO A 63 21.52 0.34 -22.54
C PRO A 63 21.54 1.87 -22.66
N LYS A 64 22.15 2.52 -21.67
CA LYS A 64 22.38 3.96 -21.74
C LYS A 64 23.51 4.22 -22.73
N ILE A 65 23.31 5.22 -23.58
CA ILE A 65 24.33 5.67 -24.52
C ILE A 65 25.15 6.78 -23.86
N CYS A 66 26.48 6.63 -23.88
CA CYS A 66 27.39 7.67 -23.42
C CYS A 66 27.30 8.90 -24.32
N LYS A 67 27.00 10.08 -23.75
CA LYS A 67 26.86 11.32 -24.52
C LYS A 67 28.15 11.76 -25.22
N ASN A 68 29.31 11.36 -24.72
CA ASN A 68 30.60 11.79 -25.26
C ASN A 68 31.11 10.93 -26.42
N CYS A 69 30.85 9.62 -26.39
CA CYS A 69 31.38 8.68 -27.39
C CYS A 69 30.30 7.91 -28.18
N ASN A 70 29.02 8.16 -27.90
CA ASN A 70 27.87 7.51 -28.52
C ASN A 70 27.89 5.96 -28.46
N MET A 71 28.67 5.40 -27.53
CA MET A 71 28.75 3.96 -27.27
C MET A 71 27.87 3.56 -26.09
N PRO A 72 27.34 2.32 -26.06
CA PRO A 72 26.68 1.77 -24.88
C PRO A 72 27.60 1.79 -23.66
N ILE A 73 27.08 2.20 -22.51
CA ILE A 73 27.80 2.09 -21.23
C ILE A 73 27.73 0.62 -20.80
N GLU A 74 28.89 -0.04 -20.66
CA GLU A 74 28.99 -1.49 -20.39
C GLU A 74 28.11 -1.95 -19.24
N ASP A 75 28.11 -1.24 -18.10
CA ASP A 75 27.29 -1.55 -16.92
C ASP A 75 25.77 -1.48 -17.15
N THR A 76 25.34 -0.99 -18.32
CA THR A 76 23.94 -0.89 -18.70
C THR A 76 23.52 -1.89 -19.78
N VAL A 77 24.50 -2.61 -20.35
CA VAL A 77 24.26 -3.69 -21.31
C VAL A 77 23.93 -4.93 -20.48
N ASN A 78 22.68 -5.39 -20.52
CA ASN A 78 22.13 -6.51 -19.72
C ASN A 78 21.65 -6.19 -18.31
N LEU A 79 21.14 -4.97 -18.07
CA LEU A 79 20.43 -4.70 -16.82
C LEU A 79 19.25 -5.68 -16.65
N PRO A 80 19.03 -6.19 -15.42
CA PRO A 80 17.86 -7.00 -15.16
C PRO A 80 16.58 -6.18 -15.42
N PRO A 81 15.49 -6.83 -15.83
CA PRO A 81 14.23 -6.14 -16.01
C PRO A 81 13.78 -5.43 -14.73
N ASN A 82 13.22 -4.24 -14.89
CA ASN A 82 12.77 -3.41 -13.77
C ASN A 82 11.28 -3.12 -13.89
N LEU A 83 10.70 -2.47 -12.88
CA LEU A 83 9.26 -2.20 -12.87
C LEU A 83 8.79 -1.40 -14.10
N ALA A 84 9.61 -0.51 -14.68
CA ALA A 84 9.21 0.20 -15.88
C ALA A 84 9.06 -0.76 -17.06
N THR A 85 10.07 -1.62 -17.31
CA THR A 85 9.99 -2.58 -18.41
C THR A 85 8.95 -3.67 -18.19
N MET A 86 8.63 -4.01 -16.94
CA MET A 86 7.48 -4.87 -16.59
C MET A 86 6.16 -4.26 -17.02
N ILE A 87 5.95 -2.97 -16.72
CA ILE A 87 4.74 -2.23 -17.10
C ILE A 87 4.65 -2.12 -18.62
N ASP A 88 5.74 -1.72 -19.29
CA ASP A 88 5.80 -1.62 -20.75
C ASP A 88 5.46 -2.97 -21.42
N THR A 89 5.95 -4.07 -20.87
CA THR A 89 5.63 -5.42 -21.34
C THR A 89 4.12 -5.69 -21.20
N CYS A 90 3.54 -5.40 -20.04
CA CYS A 90 2.10 -5.64 -19.81
C CYS A 90 1.22 -4.79 -20.72
N LEU A 91 1.58 -3.51 -20.94
CA LEU A 91 0.84 -2.60 -21.81
C LEU A 91 0.92 -3.04 -23.27
N LYS A 92 2.13 -3.39 -23.76
CA LYS A 92 2.35 -3.82 -25.14
C LYS A 92 1.57 -5.09 -25.49
N GLU A 93 1.51 -6.03 -24.55
CA GLU A 93 0.78 -7.29 -24.72
C GLU A 93 -0.70 -7.20 -24.31
N GLY A 94 -1.19 -6.02 -23.92
CA GLY A 94 -2.60 -5.81 -23.56
C GLY A 94 -3.05 -6.56 -22.30
N LEU A 95 -2.13 -6.90 -21.38
CA LEU A 95 -2.46 -7.59 -20.11
C LEU A 95 -3.19 -6.66 -19.13
N PHE A 96 -2.95 -5.35 -19.27
CA PHE A 96 -3.78 -4.25 -18.82
C PHE A 96 -3.50 -3.06 -19.74
N THR A 97 -4.35 -2.05 -19.72
CA THR A 97 -4.31 -0.87 -20.61
C THR A 97 -4.19 0.45 -19.84
N ASN A 98 -4.43 0.45 -18.53
CA ASN A 98 -4.36 1.68 -17.72
C ASN A 98 -2.91 2.10 -17.39
N GLU A 99 -2.25 2.73 -18.36
CA GLU A 99 -0.89 3.26 -18.21
C GLU A 99 -0.79 4.30 -17.07
N ASP A 100 -1.76 5.20 -16.97
CA ASP A 100 -1.76 6.29 -15.98
C ASP A 100 -1.72 5.75 -14.55
N ALA A 101 -2.53 4.73 -14.24
CA ALA A 101 -2.54 4.08 -12.94
C ALA A 101 -1.18 3.43 -12.60
N ALA A 102 -0.62 2.68 -13.56
CA ALA A 102 0.67 2.02 -13.38
C ALA A 102 1.83 3.04 -13.24
N ALA A 103 1.81 4.11 -14.05
CA ALA A 103 2.79 5.19 -14.01
C ALA A 103 2.75 5.96 -12.69
N LEU A 104 1.54 6.26 -12.18
CA LEU A 104 1.33 6.94 -10.90
C LEU A 104 1.98 6.14 -9.75
N ILE A 105 1.65 4.85 -9.63
CA ILE A 105 2.19 3.97 -8.59
C ILE A 105 3.71 3.86 -8.72
N ARG A 106 4.24 3.64 -9.93
CA ARG A 106 5.69 3.53 -10.16
C ARG A 106 6.42 4.80 -9.75
N LYS A 107 5.95 5.97 -10.20
CA LYS A 107 6.57 7.27 -9.90
C LYS A 107 6.60 7.52 -8.40
N ASN A 108 5.44 7.44 -7.75
CA ASN A 108 5.31 7.71 -6.32
C ASN A 108 6.08 6.69 -5.46
N GLY A 109 6.08 5.43 -5.88
CA GLY A 109 6.85 4.35 -5.27
C GLY A 109 8.36 4.58 -5.34
N ASN A 110 8.87 4.95 -6.52
CA ASN A 110 10.29 5.25 -6.70
C ASN A 110 10.71 6.49 -5.91
N ASP A 111 9.91 7.57 -5.94
CA ASP A 111 10.17 8.78 -5.14
C ASP A 111 10.34 8.42 -3.65
N THR A 112 9.47 7.54 -3.14
CA THR A 112 9.50 7.05 -1.75
C THR A 112 10.75 6.22 -1.45
N LEU A 113 11.11 5.28 -2.34
CA LEU A 113 12.33 4.49 -2.20
C LEU A 113 13.61 5.34 -2.25
N HIS A 114 13.65 6.34 -3.13
CA HIS A 114 14.79 7.25 -3.26
C HIS A 114 14.94 8.17 -2.04
N ALA A 115 13.82 8.64 -1.47
CA ALA A 115 13.84 9.40 -0.22
C ALA A 115 14.42 8.56 0.95
N ASN A 116 14.11 7.26 1.00
CA ASN A 116 14.66 6.35 2.01
C ASN A 116 16.16 6.05 1.83
N LYS A 117 16.68 6.01 0.59
CA LYS A 117 18.09 5.67 0.29
C LYS A 117 19.12 6.72 0.74
N GLY A 118 18.70 7.89 1.24
CA GLY A 118 19.60 8.98 1.64
C GLY A 118 19.51 9.43 3.10
N ALA A 119 18.53 8.95 3.89
CA ALA A 119 18.31 9.25 5.31
C ALA A 119 18.62 10.69 5.82
N GLN A 120 18.50 11.70 4.96
CA GLN A 120 18.67 13.12 5.32
C GLN A 120 17.35 13.90 5.33
N LYS A 121 16.24 13.28 4.89
CA LYS A 121 14.92 13.93 4.82
C LYS A 121 13.92 13.21 5.70
N LEU A 122 13.31 13.96 6.62
CA LEU A 122 12.20 13.50 7.44
C LEU A 122 10.96 13.30 6.54
N HIS A 123 10.30 12.16 6.71
CA HIS A 123 9.09 11.77 6.00
C HIS A 123 7.87 12.26 6.78
N VAL A 124 7.31 13.39 6.37
CA VAL A 124 6.22 14.02 7.11
C VAL A 124 4.88 13.36 6.80
N VAL A 125 4.21 12.74 7.76
CA VAL A 125 2.83 12.28 7.62
C VAL A 125 1.91 13.49 7.70
N ASN A 126 1.31 13.86 6.58
CA ASN A 126 0.38 14.99 6.45
C ASN A 126 -0.73 14.67 5.43
N ALA A 127 -1.74 15.53 5.33
CA ALA A 127 -2.88 15.34 4.43
C ALA A 127 -2.46 15.09 2.97
N LYS A 128 -1.45 15.82 2.47
CA LYS A 128 -0.93 15.67 1.10
C LYS A 128 -0.35 14.28 0.85
N ASN A 129 0.40 13.73 1.80
CA ASN A 129 1.01 12.41 1.66
C ASN A 129 -0.01 11.28 1.84
N ILE A 130 -1.02 11.48 2.67
CA ILE A 130 -2.19 10.59 2.78
C ILE A 130 -2.95 10.55 1.45
N GLU A 131 -3.25 11.71 0.86
CA GLU A 131 -3.90 11.81 -0.45
C GLU A 131 -3.07 11.10 -1.53
N LYS A 132 -1.75 11.34 -1.56
CA LYS A 132 -0.83 10.66 -2.48
C LYS A 132 -0.86 9.14 -2.31
N ALA A 133 -0.89 8.64 -1.08
CA ALA A 133 -1.00 7.22 -0.79
C ALA A 133 -2.37 6.65 -1.20
N GLY A 134 -3.45 7.36 -0.91
CA GLY A 134 -4.81 7.02 -1.33
C GLY A 134 -4.92 6.88 -2.84
N SER A 135 -4.36 7.81 -3.61
CA SER A 135 -4.34 7.75 -5.08
C SER A 135 -3.55 6.56 -5.62
N CYS A 136 -2.45 6.14 -4.97
CA CYS A 136 -1.74 4.93 -5.33
C CYS A 136 -2.57 3.66 -5.09
N VAL A 137 -3.29 3.59 -3.96
CA VAL A 137 -4.16 2.44 -3.66
C VAL A 137 -5.37 2.41 -4.59
N GLN A 138 -5.98 3.56 -4.88
CA GLN A 138 -7.04 3.68 -5.88
C GLN A 138 -6.56 3.19 -7.26
N ALA A 139 -5.37 3.58 -7.69
CA ALA A 139 -4.78 3.10 -8.95
C ALA A 139 -4.57 1.57 -8.95
N LEU A 140 -4.19 0.98 -7.82
CA LEU A 140 -4.12 -0.48 -7.69
C LEU A 140 -5.49 -1.12 -7.86
N TYR A 141 -6.53 -0.58 -7.22
CA TYR A 141 -7.89 -1.06 -7.41
C TYR A 141 -8.34 -1.00 -8.86
N THR A 142 -8.03 0.10 -9.55
CA THR A 142 -8.34 0.26 -10.97
C THR A 142 -7.68 -0.84 -11.82
N LEU A 143 -6.38 -1.08 -11.62
CA LEU A 143 -5.66 -2.14 -12.33
C LEU A 143 -6.21 -3.53 -12.00
N PHE A 144 -6.50 -3.80 -10.73
CA PHE A 144 -7.06 -5.09 -10.34
C PHE A 144 -8.47 -5.31 -10.90
N LYS A 145 -9.31 -4.29 -10.95
CA LYS A 145 -10.65 -4.35 -11.56
C LYS A 145 -10.54 -4.59 -13.07
N GLU A 146 -9.59 -3.95 -13.73
CA GLU A 146 -9.34 -4.18 -15.16
C GLU A 146 -8.91 -5.63 -15.42
N VAL A 147 -7.96 -6.14 -14.63
CA VAL A 147 -7.35 -7.46 -14.83
C VAL A 147 -8.29 -8.60 -14.40
N PHE A 148 -9.00 -8.46 -13.29
CA PHE A 148 -9.76 -9.55 -12.65
C PHE A 148 -11.26 -9.27 -12.53
N GLY A 149 -11.75 -8.08 -12.92
CA GLY A 149 -13.15 -7.69 -12.71
C GLY A 149 -14.18 -8.46 -13.54
N GLN A 150 -13.75 -9.22 -14.55
CA GLN A 150 -14.63 -10.18 -15.23
C GLN A 150 -14.80 -11.49 -14.42
N GLU A 151 -13.79 -11.85 -13.62
CA GLU A 151 -13.78 -13.06 -12.79
C GLU A 151 -14.41 -12.83 -11.41
N LEU A 152 -14.44 -11.57 -10.95
CA LEU A 152 -14.84 -11.19 -9.60
C LEU A 152 -15.71 -9.93 -9.60
N LEU A 153 -16.70 -9.89 -8.70
CA LEU A 153 -17.49 -8.68 -8.48
C LEU A 153 -16.66 -7.68 -7.66
N VAL A 154 -16.02 -6.74 -8.36
CA VAL A 154 -15.10 -5.76 -7.76
C VAL A 154 -15.79 -4.39 -7.62
N PRO A 155 -16.09 -3.94 -6.38
CA PRO A 155 -16.61 -2.59 -6.15
C PRO A 155 -15.51 -1.54 -6.33
N ASP A 156 -15.91 -0.29 -6.60
CA ASP A 156 -14.97 0.84 -6.67
C ASP A 156 -14.36 1.12 -5.29
N PHE A 157 -13.08 1.54 -5.30
CA PHE A 157 -12.43 2.01 -4.08
C PHE A 157 -13.09 3.29 -3.59
N ASP A 158 -13.40 3.32 -2.31
CA ASP A 158 -13.93 4.50 -1.63
C ASP A 158 -13.12 4.66 -0.35
N LEU A 159 -12.32 5.72 -0.31
CA LEU A 159 -11.46 6.02 0.84
C LEU A 159 -12.28 6.08 2.14
N ASN A 160 -13.52 6.57 2.10
CA ASN A 160 -14.38 6.67 3.28
C ASN A 160 -14.93 5.31 3.75
N LYS A 161 -14.86 4.28 2.89
CA LYS A 161 -15.27 2.89 3.19
C LYS A 161 -14.10 1.94 3.35
N VAL A 162 -12.85 2.45 3.25
CA VAL A 162 -11.73 1.82 3.95
C VAL A 162 -12.18 1.78 5.41
N PRO A 163 -12.28 0.60 6.04
CA PRO A 163 -12.89 0.49 7.36
C PRO A 163 -12.33 1.56 8.32
N PHE A 164 -13.19 2.50 8.72
CA PHE A 164 -12.96 3.63 9.65
C PHE A 164 -13.89 3.54 10.88
N GLY A 165 -13.36 3.89 12.07
CA GLY A 165 -14.10 4.04 13.34
C GLY A 165 -13.49 3.35 14.57
N TYR A 166 -13.07 4.03 15.64
CA TYR A 166 -12.95 3.57 17.07
C TYR A 166 -12.17 2.29 17.51
N TYR A 167 -11.38 2.47 18.59
CA TYR A 167 -9.96 2.11 18.85
C TYR A 167 -9.68 0.84 19.73
N GLU A 168 -8.90 -0.15 19.25
CA GLU A 168 -8.30 -1.26 20.07
C GLU A 168 -6.86 -1.63 19.64
N ILE A 169 -5.87 -1.74 20.53
CA ILE A 169 -4.47 -2.05 20.11
C ILE A 169 -4.35 -3.52 19.67
N VAL A 170 -4.25 -3.78 18.36
CA VAL A 170 -4.19 -5.16 17.81
C VAL A 170 -2.82 -5.56 17.28
N ARG A 171 -2.01 -4.58 16.83
CA ARG A 171 -0.73 -4.88 16.20
C ARG A 171 0.17 -3.64 16.13
N ALA A 172 1.47 -3.83 16.35
CA ALA A 172 2.50 -2.85 16.03
C ALA A 172 2.63 -2.70 14.50
N VAL A 173 2.56 -1.47 14.01
CA VAL A 173 2.85 -1.15 12.60
C VAL A 173 4.27 -0.57 12.56
N PRO A 174 5.24 -1.26 11.94
CA PRO A 174 6.60 -0.76 11.88
C PRO A 174 6.66 0.54 11.08
N LYS A 175 7.13 1.58 11.75
CA LYS A 175 7.44 2.90 11.22
C LYS A 175 8.48 2.81 10.09
N ALA A 176 8.32 3.60 9.03
CA ALA A 176 9.45 3.80 8.11
C ALA A 176 10.56 4.57 8.83
N PRO A 177 11.86 4.22 8.68
CA PRO A 177 12.96 4.69 9.54
C PRO A 177 13.07 6.21 9.77
N ASN A 178 12.49 7.05 8.91
CA ASN A 178 12.61 8.50 8.93
C ASN A 178 11.26 9.23 9.01
N GLU A 179 10.17 8.58 9.43
CA GLU A 179 8.81 9.16 9.45
C GLU A 179 8.58 10.09 10.65
N VAL A 180 7.94 11.23 10.45
CA VAL A 180 7.55 12.20 11.50
C VAL A 180 6.14 12.69 11.21
N ILE A 181 5.33 12.95 12.23
CA ILE A 181 3.92 13.29 12.05
C ILE A 181 3.75 14.81 12.14
N CYS A 182 2.97 15.40 11.22
CA CYS A 182 2.63 16.83 11.26
C CYS A 182 1.23 17.07 10.66
N GLY A 183 0.29 17.53 11.49
CA GLY A 183 -1.08 17.87 11.10
C GLY A 183 -2.14 17.23 11.99
N ASP A 184 -3.42 17.47 11.68
CA ASP A 184 -4.55 17.09 12.54
C ASP A 184 -4.81 15.57 12.62
N ASN A 185 -4.14 14.78 11.79
CA ASN A 185 -4.19 13.32 11.79
C ASN A 185 -3.17 12.77 12.80
N ASN A 186 -3.48 12.93 14.09
CA ASN A 186 -2.58 12.58 15.20
C ASN A 186 -2.59 11.06 15.50
N TYR A 187 -1.41 10.42 15.45
CA TYR A 187 -1.16 9.09 16.01
C TYR A 187 -0.41 9.24 17.35
N PHE A 188 -0.94 8.68 18.45
CA PHE A 188 -0.26 8.70 19.75
C PHE A 188 0.79 7.57 19.85
N VAL A 189 2.03 7.93 20.19
CA VAL A 189 3.18 7.04 20.41
C VAL A 189 3.19 6.52 21.85
N LYS A 190 3.45 5.22 22.10
CA LYS A 190 3.53 4.68 23.48
C LYS A 190 4.46 3.48 23.71
N ASP A 191 5.65 3.41 23.11
CA ASP A 191 6.69 2.44 23.53
C ASP A 191 8.11 3.02 23.47
N PRO A 192 8.99 2.71 24.47
CA PRO A 192 10.42 3.05 24.46
C PRO A 192 11.23 2.61 23.21
N GLN A 193 10.72 1.72 22.36
CA GLN A 193 11.34 1.36 21.07
C GLN A 193 10.87 2.20 19.87
N GLU A 194 10.05 3.25 20.08
CA GLU A 194 9.43 4.08 19.02
C GLU A 194 8.55 3.32 18.00
N ASN A 195 7.99 2.18 18.39
CA ASN A 195 6.98 1.50 17.57
C ASN A 195 5.67 2.31 17.53
N TYR A 196 5.07 2.46 16.34
CA TYR A 196 3.70 2.96 16.24
C TYR A 196 2.72 1.84 16.61
N TYR A 197 1.92 2.05 17.65
CA TYR A 197 0.76 1.22 17.92
C TYR A 197 -0.42 1.72 17.10
N TYR A 198 -0.99 0.83 16.29
CA TYR A 198 -2.32 1.07 15.76
C TYR A 198 -3.36 0.78 16.83
N PHE A 199 -4.39 1.60 16.84
CA PHE A 199 -5.66 1.33 17.49
C PHE A 199 -6.70 1.01 16.40
N GLN A 200 -7.21 -0.23 16.38
CA GLN A 200 -8.22 -0.82 15.49
C GLN A 200 -9.55 -0.16 15.55
N VAL A 201 -10.24 -0.28 14.44
CA VAL A 201 -11.41 0.45 14.07
C VAL A 201 -12.64 -0.51 13.96
N PHE A 202 -13.67 -0.35 14.81
CA PHE A 202 -15.05 -0.86 14.66
C PHE A 202 -15.96 0.05 13.79
N HIS A 203 -16.61 -0.55 12.80
CA HIS A 203 -17.61 0.11 11.96
C HIS A 203 -18.96 0.27 12.70
N ARG A 204 -19.58 1.46 12.62
CA ARG A 204 -21.03 1.64 12.81
C ARG A 204 -21.72 1.13 11.54
N ASN A 205 -22.38 -0.02 11.61
CA ASN A 205 -23.23 -0.50 10.51
C ASN A 205 -24.61 -0.99 10.98
N SER A 206 -25.19 -0.38 12.03
CA SER A 206 -26.64 -0.50 12.24
C SER A 206 -27.24 0.88 12.53
N MET A 207 -28.24 1.25 11.75
CA MET A 207 -29.20 2.31 12.09
C MET A 207 -30.20 1.83 13.16
N GLU A 208 -29.94 0.66 13.77
CA GLU A 208 -30.81 0.03 14.74
C GLU A 208 -30.14 0.02 16.11
N GLU A 209 -30.71 0.78 17.04
CA GLU A 209 -30.26 0.94 18.44
C GLU A 209 -30.34 -0.35 19.27
N ARG A 210 -30.90 -1.45 18.75
CA ARG A 210 -31.40 -2.54 19.61
C ARG A 210 -30.41 -3.67 19.89
N ASP A 211 -29.34 -3.85 19.12
CA ASP A 211 -28.41 -4.98 19.32
C ASP A 211 -26.93 -4.55 19.42
N ASN A 212 -26.65 -3.55 20.27
CA ASN A 212 -25.28 -3.11 20.55
C ASN A 212 -24.66 -3.84 21.76
N GLU A 213 -24.21 -5.08 21.57
CA GLU A 213 -23.42 -5.81 22.59
C GLU A 213 -22.10 -5.09 22.95
N LEU A 214 -21.59 -4.22 22.08
CA LEU A 214 -20.35 -3.44 22.32
C LEU A 214 -20.56 -2.26 23.28
N GLY A 215 -21.78 -1.73 23.40
CA GLY A 215 -22.14 -0.69 24.35
C GLY A 215 -22.01 -1.14 25.81
N ALA A 216 -22.28 -2.42 26.08
CA ALA A 216 -22.11 -3.01 27.41
C ALA A 216 -20.62 -3.29 27.74
N ARG A 217 -19.79 -3.62 26.74
CA ARG A 217 -18.36 -3.93 26.92
C ARG A 217 -17.46 -2.70 27.02
N GLY A 218 -17.82 -1.57 26.40
CA GLY A 218 -17.02 -0.33 26.44
C GLY A 218 -16.92 0.36 27.81
N VAL A 219 -17.80 0.02 28.75
CA VAL A 219 -17.78 0.59 30.12
C VAL A 219 -16.77 -0.13 31.03
N LEU A 220 -16.39 -1.38 30.71
CA LEU A 220 -15.52 -2.21 31.55
C LEU A 220 -14.03 -1.81 31.51
N THR A 221 -13.56 -1.15 30.45
CA THR A 221 -12.14 -0.82 30.28
C THR A 221 -11.76 0.53 30.88
N GLY A 222 -12.69 1.49 30.98
CA GLY A 222 -12.42 2.80 31.60
C GLY A 222 -12.13 2.73 33.10
N ASN A 223 -12.79 1.81 33.82
CA ASN A 223 -12.60 1.64 35.27
C ASN A 223 -11.37 0.77 35.59
N LYS A 224 -11.09 -0.30 34.83
CA LYS A 224 -9.90 -1.14 35.03
C LYS A 224 -8.58 -0.40 34.78
N ILE A 225 -8.54 0.50 33.79
CA ILE A 225 -7.34 1.32 33.51
C ILE A 225 -7.05 2.32 34.64
N LYS A 226 -8.06 2.72 35.42
CA LYS A 226 -7.86 3.54 36.63
C LYS A 226 -7.36 2.71 37.80
N GLU A 227 -7.76 1.44 37.90
CA GLU A 227 -7.33 0.52 38.95
C GLU A 227 -5.88 0.03 38.75
N GLU A 228 -5.44 -0.18 37.50
CA GLU A 228 -4.07 -0.65 37.19
C GLU A 228 -3.00 0.46 37.15
N LYS A 229 -3.36 1.72 37.47
CA LYS A 229 -2.39 2.84 37.58
C LYS A 229 -1.58 2.85 38.88
N VAL A 230 -1.76 1.85 39.74
CA VAL A 230 -0.87 1.59 40.88
C VAL A 230 0.01 0.42 40.49
N ILE A 231 1.33 0.60 40.57
CA ILE A 231 2.43 -0.29 40.11
C ILE A 231 2.93 0.09 38.71
N TYR A 232 3.73 1.16 38.65
CA TYR A 232 5.11 1.17 38.14
C TYR A 232 5.78 2.46 38.63
#